data_AF-A0A1F2STB6-F1
#
_entry.id   AF-A0A1F2STB6-F1
#
_cell.length_a   1.000
_cell.length_b   1.000
_cell.length_c   1.000
_cell.angle_alpha   90.00
_cell.angle_beta   90.00
_cell.angle_gamma   90.00
#
_symmetry.space_group_name_H-M   'P 1'
#
loop_
_entity.id
_entity.type
_entity.pdbx_description
1 polymer ?
#
loop_
_entity_poly.entity_id
_entity_poly.type
_entity_poly.pdbx_seq_one_letter_code
_entity_poly.pdbx_strand_id
1 'polypeptide(L)'
;MRISKHGCAAELETSPAGQPRFAVGPGLLVGESIACLLDRGYQKFWQDGPRLVPAVADQLKALHRFDEDWRAALGLTTLYNEALGTVSARYVYDRVEGREGPRKHHPFD
;
A
#
# COMPACT_ATOMS: atom_id res chain seq x y z
N MET A 1 16.35 -2.53 -6.26
CA MET A 1 16.42 -3.95 -5.83
C MET A 1 15.00 -4.44 -5.58
N ARG A 2 14.57 -5.53 -6.24
CA ARG A 2 13.26 -6.15 -6.01
C ARG A 2 13.36 -7.25 -4.96
N ILE A 3 12.36 -7.32 -4.10
CA ILE A 3 12.27 -8.30 -3.00
C ILE A 3 10.88 -8.90 -3.07
N SER A 4 10.79 -10.23 -2.93
CA SER A 4 9.52 -10.93 -3.03
C SER A 4 9.44 -12.08 -2.03
N LYS A 5 8.26 -12.26 -1.43
CA LYS A 5 7.94 -13.33 -0.47
C LYS A 5 6.42 -13.40 -0.31
N HIS A 6 5.87 -14.57 0.02
CA HIS A 6 4.42 -14.79 0.25
C HIS A 6 3.52 -14.41 -0.94
N GLY A 7 4.05 -14.36 -2.17
CA GLY A 7 3.31 -13.87 -3.34
C GLY A 7 3.17 -12.34 -3.39
N CYS A 8 3.87 -11.62 -2.52
CA CYS A 8 3.98 -10.17 -2.51
C CYS A 8 5.39 -9.74 -2.93
N ALA A 9 5.52 -8.48 -3.34
CA ALA A 9 6.79 -7.89 -3.68
C ALA A 9 6.83 -6.39 -3.38
N ALA A 10 8.06 -5.87 -3.28
CA ALA A 10 8.35 -4.44 -3.24
C ALA A 10 9.66 -4.15 -3.98
N GLU A 11 9.86 -2.90 -4.35
CA GLU A 11 11.12 -2.45 -4.96
C GLU A 11 11.74 -1.33 -4.15
N LEU A 12 13.02 -1.48 -3.87
CA LEU A 12 13.83 -0.49 -3.20
C LEU A 12 14.76 0.25 -4.15
N GLU A 13 14.99 1.50 -3.82
CA GLU A 13 16.06 2.31 -4.39
C GLU A 13 16.79 3.07 -3.28
N THR A 14 18.00 3.51 -3.59
CA THR A 14 18.77 4.36 -2.68
C THR A 14 18.34 5.81 -2.90
N SER A 15 17.91 6.49 -1.84
CA SER A 15 17.63 7.92 -1.91
C SER A 15 18.92 8.73 -2.15
N PRO A 16 18.83 10.00 -2.60
CA PRO A 16 20.01 10.87 -2.73
C PRO A 16 20.82 11.02 -1.43
N ALA A 17 20.18 10.82 -0.27
CA ALA A 17 20.81 10.84 1.06
C ALA A 17 21.40 9.48 1.49
N GLY A 18 21.42 8.48 0.61
CA GLY A 18 21.98 7.15 0.88
C GLY A 18 21.04 6.19 1.63
N GLN A 19 19.85 6.64 2.04
CA GLN A 19 18.89 5.82 2.78
C GLN A 19 18.02 4.98 1.83
N PRO A 20 17.72 3.70 2.15
CA PRO A 20 16.81 2.90 1.35
C PRO A 20 15.40 3.49 1.39
N ARG A 21 14.77 3.62 0.23
CA ARG A 21 13.37 4.02 0.09
C ARG A 21 12.65 3.08 -0.86
N PHE A 22 11.33 2.96 -0.71
CA PHE A 22 10.52 2.25 -1.68
C PHE A 22 10.46 3.04 -2.99
N ALA A 23 10.92 2.43 -4.08
CA ALA A 23 10.59 2.85 -5.44
C ALA A 23 9.15 2.40 -5.78
N VAL A 24 8.81 1.18 -5.37
CA VAL A 24 7.46 0.62 -5.41
C VAL A 24 7.16 0.00 -4.05
N GLY A 25 6.09 0.47 -3.40
CA GLY A 25 5.68 -0.04 -2.10
C GLY A 25 5.22 -1.50 -2.14
N PRO A 26 5.05 -2.14 -0.97
CA PRO A 26 4.53 -3.50 -0.87
C PRO A 26 3.20 -3.70 -1.61
N GLY A 27 3.11 -4.77 -2.39
CA GLY A 27 1.90 -5.13 -3.13
C GLY A 27 1.86 -6.60 -3.53
N LEU A 28 0.76 -7.02 -4.16
CA LEU A 28 0.61 -8.37 -4.68
C LEU A 28 1.40 -8.53 -5.97
N LEU A 29 2.19 -9.60 -6.09
CA LEU A 29 2.90 -9.92 -7.32
C LEU A 29 1.93 -10.55 -8.32
N VAL A 30 1.70 -9.90 -9.46
CA VAL A 30 0.82 -10.35 -10.55
C VAL A 30 1.63 -10.47 -11.82
N GLY A 31 2.15 -11.67 -12.09
CA GLY A 31 3.15 -11.86 -13.14
C GLY A 31 4.43 -11.11 -12.80
N GLU A 32 4.80 -10.11 -13.61
CA GLU A 32 5.98 -9.26 -13.38
C GLU A 32 5.67 -7.93 -12.68
N SER A 33 4.38 -7.57 -12.56
CA SER A 33 3.95 -6.31 -11.94
C SER A 33 3.63 -6.47 -10.46
N ILE A 34 3.73 -5.35 -9.73
CA ILE A 34 3.38 -5.27 -8.31
C ILE A 34 2.09 -4.46 -8.21
N ALA A 35 0.97 -5.14 -7.99
CA ALA A 35 -0.32 -4.50 -7.86
C ALA A 35 -0.48 -3.89 -6.45
N CYS A 36 -0.84 -2.62 -6.37
CA CYS A 36 -1.03 -1.95 -5.09
C CYS A 36 -2.45 -2.18 -4.54
N LEU A 37 -2.60 -2.13 -3.21
CA LEU A 37 -3.89 -2.31 -2.58
C LEU A 37 -4.69 -1.01 -2.57
N LEU A 38 -5.81 -1.00 -3.28
CA LEU A 38 -6.77 0.09 -3.38
C LEU A 38 -8.01 -0.21 -2.53
N ASP A 39 -8.35 0.69 -1.61
CA ASP A 39 -9.63 0.65 -0.90
C ASP A 39 -10.67 1.53 -1.58
N ARG A 40 -11.83 0.96 -1.91
CA ARG A 40 -12.99 1.69 -2.46
C ARG A 40 -14.07 1.99 -1.42
N GLY A 41 -13.83 1.69 -0.14
CA GLY A 41 -14.77 1.81 0.97
C GLY A 41 -15.70 0.62 1.14
N TYR A 42 -16.11 -0.05 0.05
CA TYR A 42 -16.95 -1.25 0.11
C TYR A 42 -16.16 -2.55 -0.12
N GLN A 43 -15.02 -2.46 -0.80
CA GLN A 43 -14.17 -3.59 -1.17
C GLN A 43 -12.76 -3.08 -1.44
N LYS A 44 -11.76 -3.93 -1.16
CA LYS A 44 -10.38 -3.69 -1.55
C LYS A 44 -10.06 -4.39 -2.88
N PHE A 45 -9.22 -3.77 -3.69
CA PHE A 45 -8.80 -4.26 -5.00
C PHE A 45 -7.30 -4.22 -5.13
N TRP A 46 -6.74 -5.19 -5.85
CA TRP A 46 -5.41 -5.10 -6.40
C TRP A 46 -5.46 -4.28 -7.69
N GLN A 47 -4.74 -3.17 -7.70
CA GLN A 47 -4.67 -2.26 -8.83
C GLN A 47 -3.32 -2.40 -9.54
N ASP A 48 -3.38 -2.68 -10.84
CA ASP A 48 -2.25 -2.64 -11.76
C ASP A 48 -2.66 -1.86 -13.02
N GLY A 49 -2.22 -0.59 -13.10
CA GLY A 49 -2.72 0.34 -14.10
C GLY A 49 -4.26 0.45 -14.11
N PRO A 50 -4.94 0.17 -15.24
CA PRO A 50 -6.39 0.18 -15.33
C PRO A 50 -7.06 -1.11 -14.80
N ARG A 51 -6.29 -2.18 -14.56
CA ARG A 51 -6.83 -3.46 -14.10
C ARG A 51 -7.11 -3.41 -12.60
N LEU A 52 -8.31 -3.87 -12.22
CA LEU A 52 -8.73 -4.05 -10.84
C LEU A 52 -9.18 -5.49 -10.63
N VAL A 53 -8.63 -6.15 -9.63
CA VAL A 53 -9.06 -7.50 -9.21
C VAL A 53 -9.46 -7.43 -7.74
N PRO A 54 -10.62 -7.97 -7.33
CA PRO A 54 -11.01 -8.00 -5.93
C PRO A 54 -9.94 -8.68 -5.07
N ALA A 55 -9.51 -8.01 -4.00
CA ALA A 55 -8.59 -8.60 -3.04
C ALA A 55 -9.32 -9.59 -2.14
N VAL A 56 -8.79 -10.81 -2.03
CA VAL A 56 -9.31 -11.83 -1.11
C VAL A 56 -8.52 -11.87 0.19
N ALA A 57 -9.14 -12.41 1.25
CA ALA A 57 -8.59 -12.39 2.60
C ALA A 57 -7.17 -12.97 2.71
N ASP A 58 -6.87 -14.06 1.99
CA ASP A 58 -5.56 -14.70 2.07
C ASP A 58 -4.45 -13.83 1.46
N GLN A 59 -4.76 -13.06 0.41
CA GLN A 59 -3.82 -12.12 -0.18
C GLN A 59 -3.56 -10.93 0.75
N LEU A 60 -4.59 -10.46 1.47
CA LEU A 60 -4.44 -9.40 2.46
C LEU A 60 -3.54 -9.86 3.62
N LYS A 61 -3.76 -11.08 4.13
CA LYS A 61 -2.90 -11.68 5.17
C LYS A 61 -1.46 -11.86 4.67
N ALA A 62 -1.27 -12.26 3.42
CA ALA A 62 0.05 -12.39 2.81
C ALA A 62 0.77 -11.04 2.74
N LEU A 63 0.08 -9.97 2.31
CA LEU A 63 0.64 -8.62 2.27
C LEU A 63 1.01 -8.11 3.66
N HIS A 64 0.15 -8.34 4.65
CA HIS A 64 0.44 -7.94 6.03
C HIS A 64 1.69 -8.63 6.58
N ARG A 65 1.78 -9.97 6.44
CA ARG A 65 2.98 -10.72 6.86
C ARG A 65 4.24 -10.28 6.14
N PHE A 66 4.13 -9.95 4.85
CA PHE A 66 5.24 -9.41 4.08
C PHE A 66 5.72 -8.06 4.63
N ASP A 67 4.81 -7.16 5.01
CA ASP A 67 5.15 -5.87 5.61
C ASP A 67 5.76 -6.02 7.02
N GLU A 68 5.26 -6.97 7.83
CA GLU A 68 5.84 -7.28 9.14
C GLU A 68 7.27 -7.84 9.02
N ASP A 69 7.48 -8.84 8.15
CA ASP A 69 8.80 -9.41 7.86
C ASP A 69 9.79 -8.31 7.43
N TRP A 70 9.31 -7.39 6.59
CA TRP A 70 10.08 -6.27 6.08
C TRP A 70 10.52 -5.30 7.18
N ARG A 71 9.56 -4.85 7.99
CA ARG A 71 9.82 -3.92 9.09
C ARG A 71 10.75 -4.52 10.13
N ALA A 72 10.55 -5.80 10.46
CA ALA A 72 11.43 -6.53 11.37
C ALA A 72 12.86 -6.61 10.84
N ALA A 73 13.03 -6.94 9.55
CA ALA A 73 14.35 -7.03 8.92
C ALA A 73 15.11 -5.68 8.88
N LEU A 74 14.39 -4.58 8.75
CA LEU A 74 14.96 -3.23 8.74
C LEU A 74 15.06 -2.58 10.13
N GLY A 75 14.56 -3.23 11.19
CA GLY A 75 14.49 -2.64 12.52
C GLY A 75 13.58 -1.41 12.59
N LEU A 76 12.57 -1.33 11.72
CA LEU A 76 11.62 -0.21 11.68
C LEU A 76 10.59 -0.35 12.80
N THR A 77 10.20 0.80 13.36
CA THR A 77 9.10 0.86 14.33
C THR A 77 7.81 0.36 13.68
N THR A 78 7.19 -0.62 14.33
CA THR A 78 5.87 -1.10 13.95
C THR A 78 4.82 -0.25 14.68
N LEU A 79 4.01 0.48 13.92
CA LEU A 79 2.94 1.30 14.48
C LEU A 79 1.72 0.41 14.78
N TYR A 80 1.06 0.64 15.93
CA TYR A 80 -0.07 -0.19 16.38
C TYR A 80 -1.13 -0.40 15.28
N ASN A 81 -1.57 0.66 14.62
CA ASN A 81 -2.62 0.56 13.59
C ASN A 81 -2.15 -0.17 12.32
N GLU A 82 -0.85 -0.14 12.01
CA GLU A 82 -0.27 -0.88 10.88
C GLU A 82 -0.06 -2.36 11.24
N ALA A 83 0.06 -2.67 12.53
CA ALA A 83 0.22 -4.03 13.06
C ALA A 83 -1.10 -4.79 13.21
N LEU A 84 -2.24 -4.10 13.29
CA LEU A 84 -3.54 -4.75 13.45
C LEU A 84 -3.99 -5.52 12.20
N GLY A 85 -3.41 -5.22 11.04
CA GLY A 85 -3.70 -5.90 9.80
C GLY A 85 -3.22 -5.13 8.58
N THR A 86 -3.77 -5.47 7.42
CA THR A 86 -3.36 -4.86 6.15
C THR A 86 -3.90 -3.45 6.02
N VAL A 87 -3.00 -2.49 5.76
CA VAL A 87 -3.37 -1.14 5.30
C VAL A 87 -3.36 -1.07 3.77
N SER A 88 -4.17 -0.17 3.21
CA SER A 88 -4.21 0.06 1.77
C SER A 88 -3.22 1.15 1.36
N ALA A 89 -2.58 0.97 0.20
CA ALA A 89 -1.69 1.97 -0.39
C ALA A 89 -2.47 3.22 -0.87
N ARG A 90 -3.74 3.01 -1.27
CA ARG A 90 -4.60 4.08 -1.76
C ARG A 90 -6.02 3.91 -1.25
N TYR A 91 -6.67 5.02 -0.93
CA TYR A 91 -8.09 5.06 -0.55
C TYR A 91 -8.82 5.96 -1.54
N VAL A 92 -9.77 5.41 -2.28
CA VAL A 92 -10.61 6.14 -3.25
C VAL A 92 -12.06 5.81 -2.96
N TYR A 93 -12.66 6.61 -2.09
CA TYR A 93 -14.08 6.52 -1.78
C TYR A 93 -14.90 7.20 -2.85
N ASP A 94 -16.05 6.62 -3.17
CA ASP A 94 -17.05 7.31 -3.96
C ASP A 94 -17.52 8.56 -3.22
N ARG A 95 -17.44 9.69 -3.91
CA ARG A 95 -17.94 10.96 -3.39
C ARG A 95 -19.34 11.20 -3.94
N VAL A 96 -20.18 11.80 -3.11
CA VAL A 96 -21.48 12.31 -3.53
C VAL A 96 -21.29 13.27 -4.70
N GLU A 97 -22.03 13.05 -5.77
CA GLU A 97 -22.04 13.93 -6.94
C GLU A 97 -22.43 15.35 -6.53
N GLY A 98 -21.73 16.37 -7.06
CA GLY A 98 -21.94 17.77 -6.70
C GLY A 98 -21.35 18.20 -5.34
N ARG A 99 -20.65 17.31 -4.62
CA ARG A 99 -19.93 17.70 -3.39
C ARG A 99 -18.80 18.68 -3.73
N GLU A 100 -18.80 19.83 -3.04
CA GLU A 100 -17.72 20.81 -3.13
C GLU A 100 -16.36 20.14 -2.92
N GLY A 101 -15.37 20.57 -3.70
CA GLY A 101 -13.98 20.13 -3.54
C GLY A 101 -13.45 20.42 -2.13
N PRO A 102 -12.29 19.86 -1.77
CA PRO A 102 -11.68 20.14 -0.46
C PRO A 102 -11.57 21.65 -0.25
N ARG A 103 -12.16 22.16 0.85
CA ARG A 103 -12.00 23.56 1.25
C ARG A 103 -10.52 23.82 1.48
N LYS A 104 -9.99 24.92 0.93
CA LYS A 104 -8.62 25.35 1.22
C LYS A 104 -8.54 25.59 2.73
N HIS A 105 -7.75 24.77 3.41
CA HIS A 105 -7.46 24.98 4.82
C HIS A 105 -6.57 26.21 4.90
N HIS A 106 -7.10 27.32 5.38
CA HIS A 106 -6.27 28.41 5.86
C HIS A 106 -5.60 27.94 7.16
N PRO A 107 -4.30 28.17 7.35
CA PRO A 107 -3.68 28.02 8.67
C PRO A 107 -4.50 28.81 9.69
N PHE A 108 -4.61 28.30 10.91
CA PHE A 108 -5.13 29.10 12.02
C PHE A 108 -4.15 30.24 12.27
N ASP A 109 -4.65 31.48 12.30
CA ASP A 109 -3.88 32.67 12.70
C ASP A 109 -3.44 32.60 14.17
#